data_AF-C6TLK8-F1
#
_entry.id   AF-C6TLK8-F1
#
_cell.length_a   1.000
_cell.length_b   1.000
_cell.length_c   1.000
_cell.angle_alpha   90.00
_cell.angle_beta   90.00
_cell.angle_gamma   90.00
#
_symmetry.space_group_name_H-M   'P 1'
#
loop_
_entity.id
_entity.type
_entity.pdbx_description
1 polymer ?
#
loop_
_entity_poly.entity_id
_entity_poly.type
_entity_poly.pdbx_seq_one_letter_code
_entity_poly.pdbx_strand_id
1 'polypeptide(L)'
;MEGFGNAYPSYVPSERVSCSSKGRNVTYHCYLMELEQHYEYQVSVNDIVLAIRSELDSEIVDTLSGTSFDVKRGKLLVNLRHLEPIQLSPEKVQSCRRFQTTLFRILLNRDVTKLTSVSDDFSLGDNPEIDFLLLPATVKHQRPSNSIIDWKPVLSVPFSSESTCDCKDHACNVRIRNDSVCSCKLENCVVYTPHNGSIYIIYTTDGTKKLNGNSTLNQGLKGITTYKEHFKKRHGIELGFEHQSLLHGRNLFKVENYLLKTRQKTEKKKKKK
;
A
#
# COMPACT_ATOMS: atom_id res chain seq x y z
N MET A 1 12.03 37.32 54.62
CA MET A 1 11.83 37.40 53.16
C MET A 1 11.50 36.00 52.68
N GLU A 2 10.22 35.65 52.67
CA GLU A 2 9.72 34.39 52.15
C GLU A 2 9.45 34.57 50.66
N GLY A 3 10.15 33.78 49.83
CA GLY A 3 9.97 33.77 48.39
C GLY A 3 8.85 32.80 48.02
N PHE A 4 7.72 33.34 47.59
CA PHE A 4 6.63 32.57 47.00
C PHE A 4 7.09 31.94 45.68
N GLY A 5 7.32 30.62 45.69
CA GLY A 5 7.46 29.83 44.49
C GLY A 5 6.09 29.63 43.84
N ASN A 6 5.81 30.37 42.76
CA ASN A 6 4.66 30.12 41.88
C ASN A 6 4.81 28.75 41.20
N ALA A 7 4.37 27.69 41.88
CA ALA A 7 4.13 26.40 41.27
C ALA A 7 2.81 26.47 40.48
N TYR A 8 2.87 26.99 39.25
CA TYR A 8 1.77 26.81 38.31
C TYR A 8 1.57 25.31 38.07
N PRO A 9 0.33 24.79 38.11
CA PRO A 9 0.07 23.42 37.71
C PRO A 9 0.42 23.29 36.22
N SER A 10 1.49 22.55 35.93
CA SER A 10 1.83 22.11 34.59
C SER A 10 0.72 21.18 34.12
N TYR A 11 -0.22 21.70 33.32
CA TYR A 11 -1.12 20.85 32.54
C TYR A 11 -0.25 20.02 31.58
N VAL A 12 -0.08 18.75 31.91
CA VAL A 12 0.51 17.76 30.99
C VAL A 12 -0.68 17.12 30.27
N PRO A 13 -0.84 17.36 28.96
CA PRO A 13 -1.91 16.74 28.18
C PRO A 13 -1.79 15.21 28.29
N SER A 14 -2.91 14.51 28.48
CA SER A 14 -2.98 13.04 28.58
C SER A 14 -2.34 12.34 27.39
N GLU A 15 -2.28 13.04 26.25
CA GLU A 15 -1.64 12.65 25.00
C GLU A 15 -0.11 12.47 25.14
N ARG A 16 0.52 13.03 26.19
CA ARG A 16 1.97 12.92 26.44
C ARG A 16 2.38 11.70 27.27
N VAL A 17 1.43 10.92 27.78
CA VAL A 17 1.74 9.69 28.55
C VAL A 17 1.78 8.48 27.62
N SER A 18 2.81 8.43 26.80
CA SER A 18 3.17 7.23 26.05
C SER A 18 4.67 6.97 26.18
N CYS A 19 5.13 6.79 27.41
CA CYS A 19 6.34 5.98 27.61
C CYS A 19 5.97 4.55 27.21
N SER A 20 6.57 4.08 26.13
CA SER A 20 6.55 2.70 25.67
C SER A 20 6.99 1.78 26.81
N SER A 21 6.03 1.26 27.57
CA SER A 21 6.28 0.15 28.48
C SER A 21 6.56 -1.07 27.60
N LYS A 22 7.84 -1.36 27.37
CA LYS A 22 8.30 -2.56 26.67
C LYS A 22 7.58 -3.77 27.28
N GLY A 23 6.68 -4.38 26.51
CA GLY A 23 5.98 -5.63 26.86
C GLY A 23 4.47 -5.56 27.06
N ARG A 24 3.81 -4.38 27.02
CA ARG A 24 2.33 -4.32 27.06
C ARG A 24 1.72 -4.21 25.67
N ASN A 25 0.57 -4.86 25.49
CA ASN A 25 -0.25 -4.66 24.30
C ASN A 25 -0.74 -3.21 24.24
N VAL A 26 -0.81 -2.68 23.03
CA VAL A 26 -1.33 -1.33 22.74
C VAL A 26 -2.74 -1.46 22.21
N THR A 27 -3.68 -0.72 22.81
CA THR A 27 -5.06 -0.63 22.33
C THR A 27 -5.15 0.40 21.21
N TYR A 28 -5.82 0.04 20.13
CA TYR A 28 -6.16 0.92 19.02
C TYR A 28 -7.68 0.93 18.82
N HIS A 29 -8.24 2.13 18.71
CA HIS A 29 -9.60 2.37 18.24
C HIS A 29 -9.62 2.20 16.72
N CYS A 30 -10.55 1.40 16.22
CA CYS A 30 -10.58 0.99 14.82
C CYS A 30 -11.77 1.59 14.09
N TYR A 31 -11.52 2.03 12.85
CA TYR A 31 -12.53 2.58 11.96
C TYR A 31 -12.34 1.95 10.58
N LEU A 32 -13.43 1.43 10.00
CA LEU A 32 -13.45 0.93 8.63
C LEU A 32 -13.75 2.09 7.69
N MET A 33 -12.79 2.42 6.83
CA MET A 33 -13.00 3.25 5.65
C MET A 33 -13.54 2.36 4.52
N GLU A 34 -14.85 2.38 4.34
CA GLU A 34 -15.53 1.71 3.25
C GLU A 34 -15.40 2.54 1.98
N LEU A 35 -14.84 1.94 0.93
CA LEU A 35 -14.54 2.61 -0.33
C LEU A 35 -15.48 2.09 -1.42
N GLU A 36 -16.41 2.92 -1.86
CA GLU A 36 -17.35 2.57 -2.93
C GLU A 36 -16.95 3.25 -4.25
N GLN A 37 -16.55 2.44 -5.22
CA GLN A 37 -16.18 2.91 -6.55
C GLN A 37 -17.41 3.10 -7.44
N HIS A 38 -17.62 4.33 -7.92
CA HIS A 38 -18.61 4.64 -8.96
C HIS A 38 -17.92 4.86 -10.30
N TYR A 39 -17.14 3.86 -10.71
CA TYR A 39 -16.50 3.77 -12.01
C TYR A 39 -16.06 2.34 -12.30
N GLU A 40 -15.92 2.02 -13.58
CA GLU A 40 -15.39 0.73 -14.02
C GLU A 40 -13.86 0.78 -14.11
N TYR A 41 -13.22 -0.20 -13.48
CA TYR A 41 -11.79 -0.42 -13.60
C TYR A 41 -11.47 -1.90 -13.39
N GLN A 42 -10.39 -2.37 -14.02
CA GLN A 42 -9.98 -3.78 -13.95
C GLN A 42 -9.65 -4.23 -12.52
N VAL A 43 -9.32 -3.30 -11.62
CA VAL A 43 -9.02 -3.63 -10.22
C VAL A 43 -9.94 -2.85 -9.30
N SER A 44 -10.63 -3.58 -8.44
CA SER A 44 -11.52 -3.02 -7.43
C SER A 44 -10.74 -2.32 -6.32
N VAL A 45 -11.31 -1.25 -5.79
CA VAL A 45 -10.88 -0.69 -4.51
C VAL A 45 -11.21 -1.66 -3.38
N ASN A 46 -10.32 -1.72 -2.39
CA ASN A 46 -10.52 -2.47 -1.16
C ASN A 46 -10.60 -1.50 0.01
N ASP A 47 -11.47 -1.82 0.97
CA ASP A 47 -11.63 -1.04 2.19
C ASP A 47 -10.33 -1.02 3.02
N ILE A 48 -10.21 -0.01 3.86
CA ILE A 48 -9.02 0.23 4.69
C ILE A 48 -9.46 0.36 6.14
N VAL A 49 -8.73 -0.28 7.06
CA VAL A 49 -8.91 -0.08 8.49
C VAL A 49 -7.95 1.00 8.96
N LEU A 50 -8.50 2.08 9.53
CA LEU A 50 -7.77 3.08 10.30
C LEU A 50 -7.77 2.64 11.76
N ALA A 51 -6.60 2.37 12.31
CA ALA A 51 -6.39 2.09 13.73
C ALA A 51 -5.62 3.26 14.35
N ILE A 52 -6.18 3.91 15.36
CA ILE A 52 -5.61 5.09 16.02
C ILE A 52 -5.65 4.91 17.54
N ARG A 53 -4.69 5.50 18.26
CA ARG A 53 -4.60 5.34 19.73
C ARG A 53 -5.65 6.10 20.53
N SER A 54 -6.18 7.17 19.95
CA SER A 54 -7.25 7.98 20.55
C SER A 54 -8.51 7.84 19.72
N GLU A 55 -9.66 7.78 20.38
CA GLU A 55 -10.95 7.78 19.70
C GLU A 55 -11.11 9.07 18.87
N LEU A 56 -11.62 8.95 17.65
CA LEU A 56 -12.00 10.07 16.81
C LEU A 56 -13.32 10.68 17.33
N ASP A 57 -13.39 12.00 17.33
CA ASP A 57 -14.63 12.71 17.59
C ASP A 57 -15.73 12.27 16.62
N SER A 58 -16.95 12.10 17.13
CA SER A 58 -18.10 11.67 16.32
C SER A 58 -18.35 12.63 15.15
N GLU A 59 -18.10 13.93 15.33
CA GLU A 59 -18.21 14.92 14.27
C GLU A 59 -17.28 14.63 13.08
N ILE A 60 -16.07 14.10 13.33
CA ILE A 60 -15.12 13.71 12.28
C ILE A 60 -15.66 12.49 11.53
N VAL A 61 -16.21 11.51 12.27
CA VAL A 61 -16.78 10.29 11.69
C VAL A 61 -17.99 10.62 10.81
N ASP A 62 -18.87 11.48 11.28
CA ASP A 62 -20.06 11.94 10.56
C ASP A 62 -19.66 12.77 9.33
N THR A 63 -18.67 13.64 9.47
CA THR A 63 -18.18 14.48 8.36
C THR A 63 -17.53 13.65 7.26
N LEU A 64 -16.77 12.61 7.61
CA LEU A 64 -16.11 11.73 6.63
C LEU A 64 -17.11 10.77 5.99
N SER A 65 -18.17 10.39 6.70
CA SER A 65 -19.20 9.50 6.16
C SER A 65 -20.00 10.18 5.06
N GLY A 66 -20.03 9.57 3.87
CA GLY A 66 -20.68 10.14 2.69
C GLY A 66 -19.81 11.14 1.92
N THR A 67 -18.52 11.29 2.26
CA THR A 67 -17.62 12.13 1.47
C THR A 67 -17.28 11.48 0.13
N SER A 68 -17.40 12.26 -0.94
CA SER A 68 -17.10 11.81 -2.30
C SER A 68 -15.86 12.50 -2.85
N PHE A 69 -14.95 11.70 -3.39
CA PHE A 69 -13.74 12.16 -4.06
C PHE A 69 -13.89 12.00 -5.58
N ASP A 70 -13.68 13.11 -6.29
CA ASP A 70 -13.55 13.11 -7.75
C ASP A 70 -12.13 12.66 -8.14
N VAL A 71 -11.97 11.36 -8.39
CA VAL A 71 -10.73 10.78 -8.91
C VAL A 71 -10.70 10.84 -10.44
N LYS A 72 -9.54 10.59 -11.06
CA LYS A 72 -9.42 10.65 -12.53
C LYS A 72 -10.40 9.73 -13.27
N ARG A 73 -10.74 8.60 -12.66
CA ARG A 73 -11.55 7.53 -13.26
C ARG A 73 -13.04 7.67 -12.98
N GLY A 74 -13.44 8.57 -12.09
CA GLY A 74 -14.84 8.74 -11.69
C GLY A 74 -14.94 9.16 -10.23
N LYS A 75 -16.01 8.76 -9.55
CA LYS A 75 -16.22 9.10 -8.15
C LYS A 75 -15.87 7.93 -7.22
N LEU A 76 -15.28 8.25 -6.08
CA LEU A 76 -15.03 7.31 -4.98
C LEU A 76 -15.75 7.86 -3.74
N LEU A 77 -16.73 7.13 -3.22
CA LEU A 77 -17.39 7.46 -1.98
C LEU A 77 -16.63 6.81 -0.82
N VAL A 78 -16.51 7.54 0.28
CA VAL A 78 -15.89 7.07 1.52
C VAL A 78 -16.92 7.13 2.63
N ASN A 79 -17.12 6.00 3.31
CA ASN A 79 -17.91 5.93 4.54
C ASN A 79 -17.01 5.46 5.67
N LEU A 80 -17.15 6.06 6.85
CA LEU A 80 -16.35 5.69 8.01
C LEU A 80 -17.23 5.02 9.05
N ARG A 81 -16.92 3.78 9.41
CA ARG A 81 -17.68 3.01 10.40
C ARG A 81 -16.78 2.61 11.57
N HIS A 82 -17.19 2.96 12.79
CA HIS A 82 -16.49 2.51 13.99
C HIS A 82 -16.52 0.97 14.13
N LEU A 83 -15.40 0.40 14.55
CA LEU A 83 -15.20 -1.02 14.81
C LEU A 83 -14.80 -1.23 16.27
N GLU A 84 -14.86 -2.49 16.72
CA GLU A 84 -14.34 -2.84 18.04
C GLU A 84 -12.83 -2.54 18.14
N PRO A 85 -12.36 -1.96 19.26
CA PRO A 85 -10.95 -1.74 19.49
C PRO A 85 -10.16 -3.04 19.47
N ILE A 86 -8.92 -2.97 18.97
CA ILE A 86 -8.01 -4.11 18.93
C ILE A 86 -6.84 -3.89 19.87
N GLN A 87 -6.33 -4.97 20.45
CA GLN A 87 -5.07 -4.97 21.19
C GLN A 87 -3.97 -5.60 20.33
N LEU A 88 -2.88 -4.87 20.13
CA LEU A 88 -1.74 -5.33 19.35
C LEU A 88 -0.52 -5.49 20.25
N SER A 89 0.18 -6.62 20.10
CA SER A 89 1.50 -6.78 20.70
C SER A 89 2.52 -5.83 20.04
N PRO A 90 3.61 -5.47 20.72
CA PRO A 90 4.67 -4.63 20.14
C PRO A 90 5.20 -5.16 18.79
N GLU A 91 5.33 -6.48 18.65
CA GLU A 91 5.77 -7.13 17.41
C GLU A 91 4.77 -6.94 16.26
N LYS A 92 3.47 -7.04 16.54
CA LYS A 92 2.42 -6.76 15.55
C LYS A 92 2.42 -5.28 15.15
N VAL A 93 2.56 -4.37 16.12
CA VAL A 93 2.68 -2.93 15.84
C VAL A 93 3.87 -2.66 14.93
N GLN A 94 5.03 -3.28 15.20
CA GLN A 94 6.21 -3.15 14.36
C GLN A 94 5.96 -3.65 12.92
N SER A 95 5.26 -4.78 12.78
CA SER A 95 4.90 -5.34 11.47
C SER A 95 3.97 -4.39 10.69
N CYS A 96 2.97 -3.81 11.36
CA CYS A 96 2.08 -2.80 10.78
C CYS A 96 2.84 -1.54 10.34
N ARG A 97 3.71 -1.00 11.21
CA ARG A 97 4.54 0.18 10.91
C ARG A 97 5.47 -0.08 9.73
N ARG A 98 6.06 -1.26 9.66
CA ARG A 98 6.93 -1.69 8.56
C ARG A 98 6.15 -1.75 7.24
N PHE A 99 4.97 -2.39 7.24
CA PHE A 99 4.09 -2.46 6.08
C PHE A 99 3.70 -1.05 5.58
N GLN A 100 3.16 -0.21 6.46
CA GLN A 100 2.71 1.15 6.13
C GLN A 100 3.86 2.01 5.60
N THR A 101 5.00 2.02 6.27
CA THR A 101 6.16 2.82 5.87
C THR A 101 6.70 2.37 4.51
N THR A 102 6.73 1.06 4.27
CA THR A 102 7.13 0.51 2.96
C THR A 102 6.18 0.97 1.86
N LEU A 103 4.87 0.89 2.10
CA LEU A 103 3.84 1.34 1.16
C LEU A 103 3.99 2.84 0.84
N PHE A 104 4.14 3.70 1.84
CA PHE A 104 4.30 5.14 1.62
C PHE A 104 5.60 5.49 0.89
N ARG A 105 6.72 4.83 1.19
CA ARG A 105 7.98 5.04 0.47
C ARG A 105 7.82 4.70 -1.02
N ILE A 106 7.15 3.60 -1.33
CA ILE A 106 6.87 3.19 -2.72
C ILE A 106 5.96 4.20 -3.42
N LEU A 107 4.86 4.61 -2.77
CA LEU A 107 3.86 5.51 -3.35
C LEU A 107 4.35 6.94 -3.54
N LEU A 108 5.08 7.49 -2.55
CA LEU A 108 5.49 8.90 -2.52
C LEU A 108 6.88 9.11 -3.14
N ASN A 109 7.86 8.28 -2.78
CA ASN A 109 9.25 8.49 -3.18
C ASN A 109 9.62 7.75 -4.46
N ARG A 110 8.83 6.73 -4.85
CA ARG A 110 9.13 5.81 -5.98
C ARG A 110 10.54 5.21 -5.93
N ASP A 111 11.12 5.18 -4.75
CA ASP A 111 12.49 4.73 -4.50
C ASP A 111 12.43 3.48 -3.63
N VAL A 112 12.54 2.33 -4.30
CA VAL A 112 12.70 1.03 -3.63
C VAL A 112 14.15 0.71 -3.29
N THR A 113 15.12 1.45 -3.83
CA THR A 113 16.57 1.15 -3.63
C THR A 113 17.00 1.44 -2.20
N LYS A 114 16.31 2.37 -1.54
CA LYS A 114 16.47 2.66 -0.11
C LYS A 114 15.67 1.72 0.81
N LEU A 115 14.90 0.75 0.28
CA LEU A 115 14.18 -0.22 1.12
C LEU A 115 15.11 -1.29 1.71
N THR A 116 16.20 -1.63 1.01
CA THR A 116 17.17 -2.65 1.45
C THR A 116 18.27 -2.10 2.36
N SER A 117 18.53 -0.79 2.36
CA SER A 117 19.63 -0.17 3.12
C SER A 117 19.21 0.40 4.47
N VAL A 118 17.92 0.56 4.74
CA VAL A 118 17.42 1.13 5.99
C VAL A 118 17.09 -0.01 6.94
N SER A 119 18.11 -0.49 7.64
CA SER A 119 17.94 -1.21 8.89
C SER A 119 17.03 -0.38 9.80
N ASP A 120 15.91 -0.96 10.20
CA ASP A 120 15.12 -0.64 11.40
C ASP A 120 14.57 0.78 11.64
N ASP A 121 14.80 1.76 10.76
CA ASP A 121 14.22 3.11 10.89
C ASP A 121 12.77 3.17 10.38
N PHE A 122 11.97 2.15 10.75
CA PHE A 122 10.52 2.09 10.58
C PHE A 122 9.78 2.77 11.73
N SER A 123 10.52 3.33 12.68
CA SER A 123 10.05 4.38 13.56
C SER A 123 9.64 5.59 12.71
N LEU A 124 8.35 5.66 12.35
CA LEU A 124 7.68 6.94 12.61
C LEU A 124 8.06 7.24 14.06
N GLY A 125 8.89 8.27 14.28
CA GLY A 125 9.39 8.58 15.62
C GLY A 125 8.25 8.49 16.62
N ASP A 126 8.55 8.14 17.87
CA ASP A 126 7.59 8.10 18.99
C ASP A 126 7.05 9.51 19.29
N ASN A 127 6.48 10.17 18.29
CA ASN A 127 5.79 11.43 18.39
C ASN A 127 4.33 11.08 18.68
N PRO A 128 3.88 11.23 19.93
CA PRO A 128 2.59 10.76 20.39
C PRO A 128 1.41 11.54 19.79
N GLU A 129 1.67 12.60 19.02
CA GLU A 129 0.63 13.47 18.47
C GLU A 129 -0.28 12.75 17.46
N ILE A 130 0.22 11.80 16.66
CA ILE A 130 -0.61 11.00 15.73
C ILE A 130 -0.01 9.60 15.50
N ASP A 131 -0.27 8.65 16.41
CA ASP A 131 0.07 7.22 16.24
C ASP A 131 -1.11 6.49 15.59
N PHE A 132 -1.04 6.32 14.27
CA PHE A 132 -2.06 5.64 13.46
C PHE A 132 -1.47 4.57 12.53
N LEU A 133 -2.29 3.55 12.26
CA LEU A 133 -2.00 2.45 11.35
C LEU A 133 -3.12 2.37 10.30
N LEU A 134 -2.73 2.35 9.04
CA LEU A 134 -3.58 2.06 7.90
C LEU A 134 -3.34 0.64 7.45
N LEU A 135 -4.34 -0.21 7.65
CA LEU A 135 -4.27 -1.64 7.40
C LEU A 135 -5.27 -2.03 6.31
N PRO A 136 -4.91 -2.98 5.44
CA PRO A 136 -5.85 -3.46 4.44
C PRO A 136 -7.00 -4.21 5.12
N ALA A 137 -8.22 -3.98 4.68
CA ALA A 137 -9.36 -4.80 5.08
C ALA A 137 -9.50 -6.01 4.16
N THR A 138 -9.98 -7.12 4.70
CA THR A 138 -10.39 -8.29 3.92
C THR A 138 -11.50 -7.89 2.94
N VAL A 139 -11.46 -8.46 1.73
CA VAL A 139 -12.44 -8.20 0.67
C VAL A 139 -13.85 -8.47 1.20
N LYS A 140 -14.80 -7.57 0.93
CA LYS A 140 -16.15 -7.54 1.53
C LYS A 140 -16.85 -8.89 1.56
N HIS A 141 -16.81 -9.64 0.46
CA HIS A 141 -17.45 -10.95 0.33
C HIS A 141 -16.70 -12.11 1.00
N GLN A 142 -15.46 -11.89 1.43
CA GLN A 142 -14.58 -12.87 2.06
C GLN A 142 -14.28 -12.52 3.52
N ARG A 143 -14.91 -11.47 4.08
CA ARG A 143 -14.67 -11.03 5.46
C ARG A 143 -15.10 -12.13 6.44
N PRO A 144 -14.18 -12.70 7.22
CA PRO A 144 -14.58 -13.59 8.31
C PRO A 144 -15.25 -12.76 9.41
N SER A 145 -16.18 -13.38 10.13
CA SER A 145 -16.95 -12.71 11.18
C SER A 145 -16.09 -12.18 12.34
N ASN A 146 -14.88 -12.73 12.49
CA ASN A 146 -13.97 -12.44 13.61
C ASN A 146 -12.77 -11.56 13.25
N SER A 147 -12.57 -11.18 11.98
CA SER A 147 -11.42 -10.35 11.61
C SER A 147 -11.64 -9.57 10.32
N ILE A 148 -11.68 -8.25 10.42
CA ILE A 148 -11.83 -7.35 9.27
C ILE A 148 -10.47 -7.06 8.62
N ILE A 149 -9.38 -7.11 9.37
CA ILE A 149 -8.03 -6.79 8.90
C ILE A 149 -7.46 -7.97 8.11
N ASP A 150 -6.96 -7.72 6.90
CA ASP A 150 -6.20 -8.69 6.13
C ASP A 150 -4.73 -8.68 6.58
N TRP A 151 -4.37 -9.64 7.42
CA TRP A 151 -3.02 -9.76 7.95
C TRP A 151 -2.02 -10.32 6.94
N LYS A 152 -2.46 -10.99 5.88
CA LYS A 152 -1.59 -11.61 4.89
C LYS A 152 -0.63 -10.62 4.21
N PRO A 153 -1.09 -9.48 3.65
CA PRO A 153 -0.20 -8.46 3.09
C PRO A 153 0.64 -7.71 4.14
N VAL A 154 0.15 -7.59 5.38
CA VAL A 154 0.89 -6.92 6.47
C VAL A 154 2.12 -7.73 6.85
N LEU A 155 1.97 -9.05 6.96
CA LEU A 155 3.03 -9.98 7.35
C LEU A 155 3.95 -10.37 6.19
N SER A 156 3.60 -10.05 4.94
CA SER A 156 4.42 -10.35 3.76
C SER A 156 5.53 -9.34 3.48
N VAL A 157 5.74 -8.37 4.37
CA VAL A 157 6.81 -7.36 4.27
C VAL A 157 7.84 -7.62 5.37
N PRO A 158 9.07 -8.05 5.03
CA PRO A 158 9.65 -8.09 3.68
C PRO A 158 9.18 -9.31 2.90
N PHE A 159 9.15 -9.17 1.57
CA PHE A 159 8.85 -10.30 0.70
C PHE A 159 9.87 -11.42 0.91
N SER A 160 9.40 -12.64 1.12
CA SER A 160 10.23 -13.85 1.20
C SER A 160 9.89 -14.83 0.08
N SER A 161 10.93 -15.29 -0.63
CA SER A 161 10.81 -16.33 -1.65
C SER A 161 10.62 -17.74 -1.03
N GLU A 162 11.10 -17.94 0.20
CA GLU A 162 11.38 -19.27 0.80
C GLU A 162 10.15 -20.09 1.19
N SER A 163 8.95 -19.51 1.29
CA SER A 163 7.76 -20.29 1.67
C SER A 163 7.36 -21.31 0.59
N THR A 164 6.93 -22.51 0.96
CA THR A 164 6.38 -23.47 0.00
C THR A 164 5.04 -22.95 -0.54
N CYS A 165 4.80 -23.04 -1.86
CA CYS A 165 3.44 -22.92 -2.39
C CYS A 165 2.83 -24.33 -2.43
N ASP A 166 1.59 -24.49 -1.97
CA ASP A 166 0.81 -25.72 -2.21
C ASP A 166 0.08 -25.64 -3.55
N CYS A 167 0.77 -25.12 -4.56
CA CYS A 167 0.16 -24.75 -5.83
C CYS A 167 0.14 -25.96 -6.78
N LYS A 168 -1.00 -26.68 -6.83
CA LYS A 168 -1.17 -27.90 -7.65
C LYS A 168 -1.15 -27.65 -9.16
N ASP A 169 -1.47 -26.43 -9.60
CA ASP A 169 -1.72 -26.10 -11.02
C ASP A 169 -0.75 -25.08 -11.65
N HIS A 170 0.29 -24.62 -10.92
CA HIS A 170 1.22 -23.61 -11.43
C HIS A 170 2.56 -24.22 -11.84
N ALA A 171 2.71 -24.53 -13.12
CA ALA A 171 3.87 -25.22 -13.68
C ALA A 171 5.19 -24.41 -13.75
N CYS A 172 5.25 -23.15 -13.30
CA CYS A 172 6.40 -22.30 -13.60
C CYS A 172 6.88 -21.46 -12.41
N ASN A 173 8.00 -21.88 -11.82
CA ASN A 173 8.83 -20.99 -11.03
C ASN A 173 9.45 -19.92 -11.94
N VAL A 174 9.28 -18.66 -11.55
CA VAL A 174 9.88 -17.50 -12.20
C VAL A 174 11.25 -17.28 -11.58
N ARG A 175 12.30 -17.32 -12.41
CA ARG A 175 13.65 -16.93 -11.99
C ARG A 175 13.69 -15.43 -11.74
N ILE A 176 14.02 -15.07 -10.50
CA ILE A 176 14.35 -13.72 -10.08
C ILE A 176 15.87 -13.64 -9.84
N ARG A 177 16.38 -12.44 -9.54
CA ARG A 177 17.83 -12.17 -9.46
C ARG A 177 18.60 -13.16 -8.58
N ASN A 178 18.03 -13.55 -7.44
CA ASN A 178 18.72 -14.36 -6.44
C ASN A 178 18.08 -15.74 -6.21
N ASP A 179 16.93 -16.04 -6.82
CA ASP A 179 16.15 -17.22 -6.49
C ASP A 179 15.11 -17.54 -7.58
N SER A 180 14.28 -18.56 -7.36
CA SER A 180 13.09 -18.88 -8.14
C SER A 180 11.84 -18.80 -7.26
N VAL A 181 10.77 -18.20 -7.78
CA VAL A 181 9.54 -17.96 -7.02
C VAL A 181 8.34 -18.44 -7.83
N CYS A 182 7.38 -19.12 -7.19
CA CYS A 182 6.11 -19.45 -7.85
C CYS A 182 5.46 -18.19 -8.43
N SER A 183 5.02 -18.23 -9.69
CA SER A 183 4.29 -17.11 -10.32
C SER A 183 3.07 -16.66 -9.49
N CYS A 184 2.40 -17.60 -8.81
CA CYS A 184 1.29 -17.35 -7.91
C CYS A 184 1.62 -16.39 -6.75
N LYS A 185 2.86 -16.41 -6.25
CA LYS A 185 3.29 -15.50 -5.20
C LYS A 185 3.60 -14.10 -5.70
N LEU A 186 3.88 -13.97 -7.01
CA LEU A 186 4.16 -12.68 -7.62
C LEU A 186 2.88 -11.91 -7.92
N GLU A 187 1.71 -12.56 -7.91
CA GLU A 187 0.45 -11.86 -8.09
C GLU A 187 0.25 -10.77 -7.01
N ASN A 188 -0.13 -9.57 -7.43
CA ASN A 188 -0.27 -8.37 -6.60
C ASN A 188 1.03 -7.90 -5.92
N CYS A 189 2.19 -8.48 -6.25
CA CYS A 189 3.47 -7.97 -5.79
C CYS A 189 3.88 -6.69 -6.51
N VAL A 190 4.59 -5.84 -5.79
CA VAL A 190 5.25 -4.65 -6.32
C VAL A 190 6.66 -5.04 -6.78
N VAL A 191 6.98 -4.80 -8.05
CA VAL A 191 8.27 -5.14 -8.67
C VAL A 191 8.93 -3.88 -9.21
N TYR A 192 10.21 -3.74 -8.93
CA TYR A 192 11.05 -2.68 -9.47
C TYR A 192 11.92 -3.18 -10.60
N THR A 193 12.06 -2.35 -11.64
CA THR A 193 12.87 -2.62 -12.81
C THR A 193 14.04 -1.64 -12.88
N PRO A 194 15.27 -2.06 -12.51
CA PRO A 194 16.42 -1.18 -12.46
C PRO A 194 16.75 -0.51 -13.80
N HIS A 195 16.54 -1.20 -14.91
CA HIS A 195 16.91 -0.76 -16.25
C HIS A 195 16.16 0.49 -16.74
N ASN A 196 15.04 0.85 -16.10
CA ASN A 196 14.24 2.03 -16.44
C ASN A 196 13.73 2.78 -15.20
N GLY A 197 14.17 2.40 -13.99
CA GLY A 197 13.76 3.00 -12.72
C GLY A 197 12.26 2.92 -12.42
N SER A 198 11.52 2.03 -13.07
CA SER A 198 10.05 1.96 -12.97
C SER A 198 9.59 0.93 -11.93
N ILE A 199 8.38 1.14 -11.42
CA ILE A 199 7.72 0.24 -10.47
C ILE A 199 6.42 -0.25 -11.10
N TYR A 200 6.22 -1.56 -11.04
CA TYR A 200 5.06 -2.25 -11.58
C TYR A 200 4.35 -3.04 -10.48
N ILE A 201 3.04 -3.20 -10.60
CA ILE A 201 2.26 -4.18 -9.85
C ILE A 201 1.99 -5.34 -10.79
N ILE A 202 2.38 -6.54 -10.38
CA ILE A 202 2.15 -7.75 -11.17
C ILE A 202 0.70 -8.20 -11.01
N TYR A 203 0.09 -8.63 -12.10
CA TYR A 203 -1.24 -9.23 -12.09
C TYR A 203 -1.27 -10.42 -13.04
N THR A 204 -2.10 -11.41 -12.73
CA THR A 204 -2.32 -12.55 -13.60
C THR A 204 -3.40 -12.20 -14.63
N THR A 205 -3.28 -12.74 -15.83
CA THR A 205 -4.39 -12.81 -16.78
C THR A 205 -4.51 -14.25 -17.19
N ASP A 206 -5.48 -14.94 -16.58
CA ASP A 206 -5.84 -16.29 -17.00
C ASP A 206 -6.23 -16.26 -18.49
N GLY A 207 -5.65 -17.17 -19.27
CA GLY A 207 -6.01 -17.34 -20.68
C GLY A 207 -5.29 -16.45 -21.70
N THR A 208 -4.29 -15.64 -21.33
CA THR A 208 -3.48 -14.92 -22.34
C THR A 208 -2.38 -15.79 -22.92
N LYS A 209 -2.06 -15.58 -24.21
CA LYS A 209 -0.94 -16.23 -24.90
C LYS A 209 0.34 -15.98 -24.11
N LYS A 210 0.98 -17.06 -23.63
CA LYS A 210 2.24 -16.99 -22.88
C LYS A 210 3.34 -16.42 -23.79
N LEU A 211 3.62 -15.13 -23.64
CA LEU A 211 4.75 -14.46 -24.28
C LEU A 211 6.03 -14.79 -23.51
N ASN A 212 7.17 -14.80 -24.21
CA ASN A 212 8.50 -14.96 -23.64
C ASN A 212 9.49 -14.00 -24.34
N GLY A 213 10.77 -14.05 -23.97
CA GLY A 213 11.82 -13.20 -24.55
C GLY A 213 11.95 -13.34 -26.08
N ASN A 214 11.63 -14.50 -26.64
CA ASN A 214 11.70 -14.77 -28.08
C ASN A 214 10.42 -14.37 -28.82
N SER A 215 9.37 -13.95 -28.12
CA SER A 215 8.12 -13.50 -28.73
C SER A 215 8.29 -12.15 -29.43
N THR A 216 7.45 -11.89 -30.43
CA THR A 216 7.49 -10.65 -31.22
C THR A 216 6.98 -9.46 -30.40
N LEU A 217 7.69 -8.34 -30.54
CA LEU A 217 7.36 -7.03 -29.98
C LEU A 217 7.19 -6.05 -31.14
N ASN A 218 5.96 -5.55 -31.30
CA ASN A 218 5.66 -4.51 -32.28
C ASN A 218 6.07 -3.14 -31.70
N GLN A 219 6.99 -2.45 -32.37
CA GLN A 219 7.46 -1.11 -31.98
C GLN A 219 6.83 0.02 -32.82
N GLY A 220 5.74 -0.26 -33.52
CA GLY A 220 5.08 0.68 -34.43
C GLY A 220 5.99 1.03 -35.60
N LEU A 221 6.31 2.32 -35.75
CA LEU A 221 7.14 2.85 -36.84
C LEU A 221 8.57 2.27 -36.86
N LYS A 222 9.06 1.74 -35.74
CA LYS A 222 10.40 1.12 -35.63
C LYS A 222 10.44 -0.34 -36.09
N GLY A 223 9.30 -0.88 -36.55
CA GLY A 223 9.17 -2.24 -37.06
C GLY A 223 8.91 -3.27 -35.96
N ILE A 224 9.17 -4.54 -36.29
CA ILE A 224 8.96 -5.70 -35.43
C ILE A 224 10.32 -6.24 -35.00
N THR A 225 10.47 -6.55 -33.72
CA THR A 225 11.66 -7.20 -33.14
C THR A 225 11.21 -8.26 -32.13
N THR A 226 12.13 -8.88 -31.41
CA THR A 226 11.79 -9.71 -30.23
C THR A 226 11.97 -8.93 -28.93
N TYR A 227 11.35 -9.38 -27.84
CA TYR A 227 11.60 -8.78 -26.52
C TYR A 227 13.08 -8.84 -26.14
N LYS A 228 13.75 -9.97 -26.39
CA LYS A 228 15.19 -10.16 -26.16
C LYS A 228 16.03 -9.13 -26.91
N GLU A 229 15.78 -8.95 -28.21
CA GLU A 229 16.49 -7.95 -29.00
C GLU A 229 16.22 -6.52 -28.54
N HIS A 230 14.99 -6.21 -28.13
CA HIS A 230 14.64 -4.91 -27.59
C HIS A 230 15.45 -4.58 -26.33
N PHE A 231 15.50 -5.50 -25.35
CA PHE A 231 16.27 -5.31 -24.12
C PHE A 231 17.77 -5.18 -24.40
N LYS A 232 18.31 -5.99 -25.32
CA LYS A 232 19.72 -5.91 -25.72
C LYS A 232 20.06 -4.57 -26.35
N LYS A 233 19.29 -4.14 -27.36
CA LYS A 233 19.57 -2.90 -28.12
C LYS A 233 19.30 -1.63 -27.30
N ARG A 234 18.22 -1.61 -26.52
CA ARG A 234 17.78 -0.40 -25.81
C ARG A 234 18.45 -0.22 -24.45
N HIS A 235 18.70 -1.32 -23.74
CA HIS A 235 19.16 -1.29 -22.35
C HIS A 235 20.50 -1.99 -22.15
N GLY A 236 21.10 -2.61 -23.19
CA GLY A 236 22.33 -3.38 -23.05
C GLY A 236 22.15 -4.66 -22.23
N ILE A 237 20.90 -5.16 -22.10
CA ILE A 237 20.58 -6.30 -21.24
C ILE A 237 20.41 -7.56 -22.08
N GLU A 238 21.20 -8.58 -21.77
CA GLU A 238 21.03 -9.92 -22.30
C GLU A 238 20.12 -10.74 -21.37
N LEU A 239 19.02 -11.27 -21.91
CA LEU A 239 18.08 -12.06 -21.13
C LEU A 239 18.66 -13.46 -20.87
N GLY A 240 18.94 -13.78 -19.60
CA GLY A 240 19.44 -15.11 -19.21
C GLY A 240 18.40 -16.23 -19.28
N PHE A 241 17.11 -15.90 -19.31
CA PHE A 241 16.00 -16.86 -19.35
C PHE A 241 14.97 -16.47 -20.42
N GLU A 242 15.38 -16.43 -21.69
CA GLU A 242 14.52 -15.98 -22.80
C GLU A 242 13.27 -16.83 -23.04
N HIS A 243 13.25 -18.10 -22.61
CA HIS A 243 12.09 -18.97 -22.73
C HIS A 243 11.09 -18.80 -21.57
N GLN A 244 11.48 -18.10 -20.50
CA GLN A 244 10.61 -17.83 -19.37
C GLN A 244 9.43 -16.94 -19.80
N SER A 245 8.24 -17.29 -19.33
CA SER A 245 7.04 -16.48 -19.56
C SER A 245 7.22 -15.07 -19.00
N LEU A 246 6.87 -14.07 -19.81
CA LEU A 246 6.79 -12.69 -19.37
C LEU A 246 5.65 -12.53 -18.37
N LEU A 247 5.85 -11.63 -17.40
CA LEU A 247 4.84 -11.26 -16.42
C LEU A 247 4.06 -10.04 -16.90
N HIS A 248 2.76 -10.03 -16.66
CA HIS A 248 1.95 -8.84 -16.84
C HIS A 248 2.16 -7.89 -15.66
N GLY A 249 2.52 -6.66 -15.97
CA GLY A 249 2.77 -5.61 -14.99
C GLY A 249 2.06 -4.33 -15.39
N ARG A 250 1.36 -3.72 -14.44
CA ARG A 250 0.79 -2.38 -14.59
C ARG A 250 1.67 -1.37 -13.88
N ASN A 251 1.87 -0.20 -14.48
CA ASN A 251 2.63 0.87 -13.85
C ASN A 251 1.97 1.27 -12.52
N LEU A 252 2.80 1.54 -11.51
CA LEU A 252 2.32 2.17 -10.28
C LEU A 252 1.75 3.55 -10.60
N PHE A 253 0.54 3.83 -10.10
CA PHE A 253 -0.11 5.11 -10.32
C PHE A 253 0.67 6.24 -9.63
N LYS A 254 0.49 7.47 -10.14
CA LYS A 254 1.00 8.66 -9.45
C LYS A 254 0.02 9.04 -8.35
N VAL A 255 0.51 9.21 -7.12
CA VAL A 255 -0.28 9.80 -6.03
C VAL A 255 -0.63 11.24 -6.42
N GLU A 256 -1.91 11.59 -6.32
CA GLU A 256 -2.40 12.93 -6.61
C GLU A 256 -3.20 13.47 -5.42
N ASN A 257 -3.20 14.78 -5.26
CA ASN A 257 -4.08 15.44 -4.30
C ASN A 257 -5.46 15.67 -4.94
N TYR A 258 -6.44 14.86 -4.53
CA TYR A 258 -7.81 14.94 -5.03
C TYR A 258 -8.66 16.01 -4.34
N LEU A 259 -8.21 16.57 -3.20
CA LEU A 259 -8.92 17.64 -2.49
C LEU A 259 -8.89 18.97 -3.27
N LEU A 260 -7.80 19.24 -3.99
CA LEU A 260 -7.63 20.49 -4.76
C LEU A 260 -8.54 20.56 -5.99
N LYS A 261 -8.82 19.42 -6.64
CA LYS A 261 -9.68 19.36 -7.84
C LYS A 261 -11.13 19.69 -7.50
N THR A 262 -11.61 19.23 -6.35
CA THR A 262 -12.94 19.57 -5.85
C THR A 262 -13.03 21.06 -5.54
N ARG A 263 -12.03 21.65 -4.86
CA ARG A 263 -12.00 23.10 -4.55
C ARG A 263 -12.07 23.98 -5.80
N GLN A 264 -11.32 23.65 -6.86
CA GLN A 264 -11.35 24.41 -8.12
C GLN A 264 -12.71 24.35 -8.84
N LYS A 265 -13.42 23.23 -8.75
CA LYS A 265 -14.80 23.12 -9.28
C LYS A 265 -15.78 23.97 -8.47
N THR A 266 -15.64 23.99 -7.15
CA THR A 266 -16.49 24.80 -6.25
C THR A 266 -16.27 26.29 -6.46
N GLU A 267 -15.04 26.75 -6.66
CA GLU A 267 -14.74 28.16 -6.98
C GLU A 267 -15.27 28.58 -8.36
N LYS A 268 -15.14 27.73 -9.39
CA LYS A 268 -15.72 28.02 -10.72
C LYS A 268 -17.25 28.07 -10.70
N LYS A 269 -17.92 27.29 -9.83
CA LYS A 269 -19.37 27.39 -9.61
C LYS A 269 -19.77 28.66 -8.85
N LYS A 270 -18.95 29.12 -7.88
CA LYS A 270 -19.17 30.37 -7.15
C LYS A 270 -18.96 31.62 -8.02
N LYS A 271 -18.04 31.58 -9.01
CA LYS A 271 -17.83 32.67 -9.99
C LYS A 271 -18.87 32.74 -11.12
N LYS A 272 -19.81 31.79 -11.16
CA LYS A 272 -20.92 31.75 -12.13
C LYS A 272 -22.29 32.02 -11.48
N LYS A 273 -22.29 32.53 -10.25
CA LYS A 273 -23.48 33.04 -9.57
C LYS A 273 -23.36 34.55 -9.44
#